data_AF-A0ABC9TY49-F1
#
_entry.id   AF-A0ABC9TY49-F1
#
_cell.length_a   1.000
_cell.length_b   1.000
_cell.length_c   1.000
_cell.angle_alpha   90.00
_cell.angle_beta   90.00
_cell.angle_gamma   90.00
#
_symmetry.space_group_name_H-M   'P 1'
#
loop_
_entity.id
_entity.type
_entity.pdbx_description
1 polymer ?
#
loop_
_entity_poly.entity_id
_entity_poly.type
_entity_poly.pdbx_seq_one_letter_code
_entity_poly.pdbx_strand_id
1 'polypeptide(L)' 'MSLSIGQSAGYINALENKKGMPSLTVLFYICEYLDVTPSEFFDEGNGYPSDLNEIVEDLRHLNRSYLQSIGSIIKGLRR' A
#
# COMPACT_ATOMS: atom_id res chain seq x y z
N MET A 1 -6.10 0.58 17.57
CA MET A 1 -6.87 1.02 16.39
C MET A 1 -8.21 1.66 16.79
N SER A 2 -9.17 0.92 17.37
CA SER A 2 -10.55 1.41 17.62
C SER A 2 -10.67 2.82 18.22
N LEU A 3 -10.02 3.09 19.35
CA LEU A 3 -10.08 4.39 20.03
C LEU A 3 -9.43 5.52 19.23
N SER A 4 -8.39 5.23 18.43
CA SER A 4 -7.63 6.23 17.67
C SER A 4 -8.36 6.70 16.40
N ILE A 5 -9.24 5.86 15.83
CA ILE A 5 -10.04 6.18 14.63
C ILE A 5 -11.53 6.40 14.92
N GLY A 6 -11.90 6.58 16.20
CA GLY A 6 -13.27 6.86 16.62
C GLY A 6 -14.26 5.73 16.34
N GLN A 7 -13.79 4.51 16.12
CA GLN A 7 -14.62 3.35 15.83
C GLN A 7 -14.78 2.47 17.07
N SER A 8 -15.93 1.80 17.21
CA SER A 8 -16.14 0.89 18.33
C SER A 8 -15.18 -0.30 18.28
N ALA A 9 -14.81 -0.84 19.45
CA ALA A 9 -13.96 -2.03 19.53
C ALA A 9 -14.60 -3.24 18.82
N GLY A 10 -15.93 -3.39 18.93
CA GLY A 10 -16.67 -4.45 18.24
C GLY A 10 -16.62 -4.32 16.72
N TYR A 11 -16.67 -3.09 16.19
CA TYR A 11 -16.55 -2.84 14.76
C TYR A 11 -15.15 -3.19 14.24
N ILE A 12 -14.09 -2.74 14.91
CA ILE A 12 -12.71 -3.10 14.53
C ILE A 12 -12.48 -4.59 14.60
N ASN A 13 -12.94 -5.25 15.66
CA ASN A 13 -12.86 -6.69 15.80
C ASN A 13 -13.58 -7.43 14.64
N ALA A 14 -14.71 -6.92 14.17
CA ALA A 14 -15.41 -7.46 13.01
C ALA A 14 -14.60 -7.31 11.71
N LEU A 15 -13.92 -6.17 11.52
CA LEU A 15 -13.02 -5.96 10.37
C LEU A 15 -11.82 -6.90 10.42
N GLU A 16 -11.11 -6.95 11.55
CA GLU A 16 -9.91 -7.79 11.75
C GLU A 16 -10.22 -9.28 11.54
N ASN A 17 -11.41 -9.73 11.94
CA ASN A 17 -11.85 -11.12 11.77
C ASN A 17 -12.60 -11.38 10.46
N LYS A 18 -12.57 -10.46 9.50
CA LYS A 18 -13.22 -10.59 8.17
C LYS A 18 -14.74 -10.84 8.26
N LYS A 19 -15.36 -10.41 9.35
CA LYS A 19 -16.81 -10.48 9.61
C LYS A 19 -17.55 -9.19 9.24
N GLY A 20 -16.84 -8.23 8.66
CA GLY A 20 -17.39 -6.97 8.14
C GLY A 20 -16.44 -6.33 7.14
N MET A 21 -16.94 -5.36 6.38
CA MET A 21 -16.15 -4.52 5.48
C MET A 21 -16.25 -3.05 5.93
N PRO A 22 -15.15 -2.28 5.83
CA PRO A 22 -15.21 -0.86 6.10
C PRO A 22 -16.01 -0.14 5.00
N SER A 23 -16.64 0.98 5.34
CA SER A 23 -17.07 1.92 4.30
C SER A 23 -15.83 2.55 3.66
N LEU A 24 -15.97 3.12 2.46
CA LEU A 24 -14.84 3.76 1.78
C LEU A 24 -14.23 4.91 2.62
N THR A 25 -15.07 5.65 3.34
CA THR A 25 -14.62 6.69 4.28
C THR A 25 -13.78 6.11 5.41
N VAL A 26 -14.23 5.01 6.02
CA VAL A 26 -13.49 4.35 7.10
C VAL A 26 -12.19 3.75 6.59
N LEU A 27 -12.18 3.21 5.37
CA LEU A 27 -10.96 2.73 4.73
C LEU A 27 -9.91 3.84 4.61
N PHE A 28 -10.29 5.04 4.15
CA PHE A 28 -9.34 6.15 4.05
C PHE A 28 -8.78 6.57 5.42
N TYR A 29 -9.60 6.58 6.46
CA TYR A 29 -9.10 6.83 7.83
C TYR A 29 -8.16 5.74 8.33
N ILE A 30 -8.41 4.48 7.99
CA ILE A 30 -7.49 3.38 8.31
C ILE A 30 -6.16 3.58 7.57
N CYS A 31 -6.20 3.94 6.29
CA CYS A 31 -5.00 4.21 5.48
C CYS A 31 -4.17 5.35 6.08
N GLU A 32 -4.82 6.48 6.42
CA GLU A 32 -4.16 7.62 7.08
C GLU A 32 -3.55 7.24 8.43
N TYR A 33 -4.26 6.46 9.25
CA TYR A 33 -3.75 5.99 10.55
C TYR A 33 -2.52 5.09 10.42
N LEU A 34 -2.45 4.28 9.36
CA LEU A 34 -1.33 3.38 9.09
C LEU A 34 -0.19 4.04 8.30
N ASP A 35 -0.36 5.31 7.91
CA ASP A 35 0.56 6.05 7.03
C ASP A 35 0.82 5.32 5.70
N VAL A 36 -0.25 4.81 5.09
CA VAL A 36 -0.22 4.15 3.78
C VAL A 36 -1.29 4.75 2.85
N THR A 37 -1.07 4.66 1.56
CA THR A 37 -2.09 4.91 0.55
C THR A 37 -3.04 3.72 0.42
N PRO A 38 -4.27 3.92 -0.11
CA PRO A 38 -5.17 2.81 -0.41
C PRO A 38 -4.56 1.77 -1.36
N SER A 39 -3.70 2.20 -2.28
CA SER A 39 -3.03 1.28 -3.21
C SER A 39 -2.11 0.31 -2.46
N GLU A 40 -1.32 0.82 -1.52
CA GLU A 40 -0.42 0.01 -0.68
C GLU A 40 -1.21 -0.86 0.30
N PHE A 41 -2.31 -0.35 0.84
CA PHE A 41 -3.18 -1.12 1.73
C PHE A 41 -3.71 -2.41 1.08
N PHE A 42 -3.97 -2.38 -0.23
CA PHE A 42 -4.44 -3.54 -0.99
C PHE A 42 -3.33 -4.32 -1.70
N ASP A 43 -2.07 -3.95 -1.52
CA ASP A 43 -0.93 -4.59 -2.20
C ASP A 43 -0.48 -5.85 -1.45
N GLU A 44 -1.31 -6.91 -1.49
CA GLU A 44 -1.03 -8.20 -0.84
C GLU A 44 0.21 -8.91 -1.41
N GLY A 45 0.66 -8.53 -2.62
CA GLY A 45 1.78 -9.14 -3.33
C GLY A 45 3.15 -8.54 -3.02
N ASN A 46 3.20 -7.48 -2.21
CA ASN A 46 4.40 -6.71 -1.98
C ASN A 46 5.12 -7.15 -0.70
N GLY A 47 6.13 -8.00 -0.86
CA GLY A 47 6.95 -8.49 0.25
C GLY A 47 7.96 -7.48 0.80
N TYR A 48 8.19 -6.35 0.11
CA TYR A 48 9.21 -5.35 0.45
C TYR A 48 8.68 -3.92 0.20
N PRO A 49 7.61 -3.50 0.90
CA PRO A 49 6.90 -2.27 0.58
C PRO A 49 7.76 -1.01 0.74
N SER A 50 8.57 -0.94 1.80
CA SER A 50 9.47 0.20 2.03
C SER A 50 10.51 0.34 0.91
N ASP A 51 11.16 -0.76 0.52
CA ASP A 51 12.19 -0.76 -0.52
C ASP A 51 11.60 -0.41 -1.90
N LEU A 52 10.43 -0.97 -2.24
CA LEU A 52 9.76 -0.66 -3.50
C LEU A 52 9.31 0.79 -3.58
N ASN A 53 8.83 1.38 -2.49
CA ASN A 53 8.43 2.78 -2.48
C ASN A 53 9.59 3.72 -2.75
N GLU A 54 10.72 3.53 -2.07
CA GLU A 54 11.93 4.34 -2.28
C GLU A 54 12.40 4.24 -3.74
N ILE A 55 12.46 3.02 -4.28
CA ILE A 55 12.83 2.79 -5.68
C ILE A 55 11.83 3.47 -6.63
N VAL A 56 10.51 3.33 -6.39
CA VAL A 56 9.49 3.93 -7.26
C VAL A 56 9.62 5.45 -7.27
N GLU A 57 9.84 6.08 -6.13
CA GLU A 57 10.05 7.53 -6.06
C GLU A 57 11.30 7.96 -6.84
N ASP A 58 12.44 7.26 -6.69
CA ASP A 58 13.63 7.51 -7.50
C ASP A 58 13.36 7.37 -9.01
N LEU A 59 12.61 6.34 -9.41
CA LEU A 59 12.26 6.09 -10.81
C LEU A 59 11.38 7.20 -11.41
N ARG A 60 10.55 7.90 -10.62
CA ARG A 60 9.71 9.01 -11.09
C ARG A 60 10.53 10.20 -11.59
N HIS A 61 11.76 10.36 -11.11
CA HIS A 61 12.65 11.45 -11.49
C HIS A 61 13.50 11.15 -12.73
N LEU A 62 13.45 9.93 -13.24
CA LEU A 62 14.23 9.54 -14.41
C LEU A 62 13.59 9.99 -15.72
N ASN A 63 14.44 10.26 -16.71
CA ASN A 63 13.97 10.44 -18.07
C ASN A 63 13.54 9.10 -18.70
N ARG A 64 12.77 9.20 -19.79
CA ARG A 64 12.21 8.02 -20.47
C ARG A 64 13.25 7.00 -20.91
N SER A 65 14.44 7.44 -21.33
CA SER A 65 15.49 6.54 -21.81
C SER A 65 16.06 5.70 -20.67
N TYR A 66 16.39 6.31 -19.53
CA TYR A 66 16.89 5.58 -18.37
C TYR A 66 15.83 4.64 -17.79
N LEU A 67 14.57 5.10 -17.73
CA LEU A 67 13.46 4.26 -17.27
C LEU A 67 13.28 3.00 -18.14
N GLN A 68 13.43 3.13 -19.47
CA GLN A 68 13.39 1.98 -20.38
C GLN A 68 14.57 1.02 -20.19
N SER A 69 15.78 1.54 -19.97
CA SER A 69 16.96 0.72 -19.69
C SER A 69 16.77 -0.09 -18.41
N ILE A 70 16.33 0.54 -17.32
CA ILE A 70 16.04 -0.16 -16.05
C ILE A 70 14.93 -1.19 -16.23
N GLY A 71 13.85 -0.83 -16.92
CA GLY A 71 12.75 -1.76 -17.21
C GLY A 71 13.21 -2.99 -17.99
N SER A 72 14.21 -2.85 -18.86
CA SER A 72 14.78 -3.96 -19.62
C SER A 72 15.61 -4.89 -18.73
N ILE A 73 16.39 -4.33 -17.79
CA ILE A 73 17.15 -5.09 -16.79
C ILE A 73 16.20 -5.91 -15.91
N ILE A 74 15.16 -5.27 -15.34
CA ILE A 74 14.16 -5.94 -14.48
C ILE A 74 13.49 -7.10 -15.21
N LYS A 75 13.09 -6.89 -16.48
CA LYS A 75 12.49 -7.96 -17.31
C LYS A 75 13.45 -9.12 -17.55
N GLY A 76 14.75 -8.86 -17.73
CA GLY A 76 15.76 -9.90 -17.87
C GLY A 76 15.99 -10.73 -16.60
N LEU A 77 15.71 -10.15 -15.42
CA LEU A 77 15.85 -10.83 -14.13
C LEU A 77 14.62 -11.67 -13.75
N ARG A 78 13.44 -11.32 -14.26
CA ARG A 78 12.22 -12.14 -14.14
C ARG A 78 12.37 -13.40 -14.99
N ARG A 79 12.72 -14.52 -14.35
CA ARG A 79 12.61 -15.86 -14.94
C ARG A 79 11.16 -16.32 -14.94
#